data_AF-A0A2S6RGR1-F1
#
_entry.id   AF-A0A2S6RGR1-F1
#
_cell.length_a   1.000
_cell.length_b   1.000
_cell.length_c   1.000
_cell.angle_alpha   90.00
_cell.angle_beta   90.00
_cell.angle_gamma   90.00
#
_symmetry.space_group_name_H-M   'P 1'
#
loop_
_entity.id
_entity.type
_entity.pdbx_description
1 polymer ?
#
loop_
_entity_poly.entity_id
_entity_poly.type
_entity_poly.pdbx_seq_one_letter_code
_entity_poly.pdbx_strand_id
1 'polypeptide(L)'
;AGIVAELPRALVNTLELGRTGVLSGGIIALLVIMALGVVAFIVFIERSQRRIVVQYPKRQVGRRMFGGESSHLPLKLNTAGVIPPIFASSILLLPMTAISMNSGQGPGWLSDVASILGRGQPLYMFMYAAAIIFFTFFYTSVVFNPADTADNLKKNGGFVPGIRPGKNTAAYLDYVLTRLTVCGALYLTAVSLLPELLISQYAVPFYFGGTSLLIVVTVTMDTVGQIQSHLLAHQYEGLIKKSKLRGTRR
;
A
#
# COMPACT_ATOMS: atom_id res chain seq x y z
N ALA A 1 -14.98 -3.37 -4.83
CA ALA A 1 -15.78 -4.03 -5.88
C ALA A 1 -15.93 -3.16 -7.13
N GLY A 2 -16.31 -1.87 -7.02
CA GLY A 2 -16.57 -1.00 -8.19
C GLY A 2 -15.46 -0.95 -9.24
N ILE A 3 -14.20 -0.71 -8.84
CA ILE A 3 -13.06 -0.63 -9.76
C ILE A 3 -12.82 -1.97 -10.50
N VAL A 4 -12.93 -3.10 -9.79
CA VAL A 4 -12.75 -4.44 -10.38
C VAL A 4 -13.92 -4.80 -11.30
N ALA A 5 -15.13 -4.32 -11.02
CA ALA A 5 -16.32 -4.55 -11.84
C ALA A 5 -16.26 -3.80 -13.18
N GLU A 6 -15.47 -2.74 -13.28
CA GLU A 6 -15.27 -1.99 -14.52
C GLU A 6 -14.16 -2.58 -15.41
N LEU A 7 -13.26 -3.42 -14.87
CA LEU A 7 -12.17 -4.03 -15.63
C LEU A 7 -12.63 -4.84 -16.85
N PRO A 8 -13.67 -5.70 -16.78
CA PRO A 8 -14.15 -6.44 -17.95
C PRO A 8 -14.68 -5.51 -19.04
N ARG A 9 -15.41 -4.46 -18.65
CA ARG A 9 -15.92 -3.46 -19.61
C ARG A 9 -14.79 -2.66 -20.25
N ALA A 10 -13.78 -2.28 -19.47
CA ALA A 10 -12.61 -1.57 -19.97
C ALA A 10 -11.81 -2.42 -20.98
N LEU A 11 -11.65 -3.72 -20.71
CA LEU A 11 -10.99 -4.64 -21.63
C LEU A 11 -11.76 -4.80 -22.94
N VAL A 12 -13.09 -4.97 -22.87
CA VAL A 12 -13.95 -5.05 -24.06
C VAL A 12 -13.89 -3.76 -24.88
N ASN A 13 -14.00 -2.58 -24.24
CA ASN A 13 -13.89 -1.30 -24.92
C ASN A 13 -12.51 -1.10 -25.59
N THR A 14 -11.43 -1.54 -24.94
CA THR A 14 -10.07 -1.46 -25.51
C THR A 14 -9.90 -2.38 -26.73
N LEU A 15 -10.50 -3.58 -26.69
CA LEU A 15 -10.54 -4.51 -27.82
C LEU A 15 -11.39 -4.00 -28.97
N GLU A 16 -12.52 -3.36 -28.68
CA GLU A 16 -13.37 -2.70 -29.70
C GLU A 16 -12.65 -1.51 -30.35
N LEU A 17 -11.94 -0.69 -29.57
CA LEU A 17 -11.11 0.41 -30.08
C LEU A 17 -9.94 -0.09 -30.96
N GLY A 18 -9.38 -1.27 -30.64
CA GLY A 18 -8.41 -1.94 -31.49
C GLY A 18 -9.02 -2.50 -32.77
N ARG A 19 -10.27 -2.96 -32.72
CA ARG A 19 -11.02 -3.48 -33.88
C ARG A 19 -11.48 -2.36 -34.84
N THR A 20 -11.78 -1.17 -34.33
CA THR A 20 -12.15 0.01 -35.12
C THR A 20 -10.95 0.71 -35.75
N GLY A 21 -9.71 0.30 -35.44
CA GLY A 21 -8.48 0.83 -36.04
C GLY A 21 -8.08 2.23 -35.55
N VAL A 22 -8.77 2.77 -34.54
CA VAL A 22 -8.46 4.07 -33.93
C VAL A 22 -7.16 4.00 -33.11
N LEU A 23 -6.82 2.81 -32.58
CA LEU A 23 -5.56 2.51 -31.93
C LEU A 23 -4.83 1.40 -32.68
N SER A 24 -3.58 1.64 -33.07
CA SER A 24 -2.72 0.60 -33.67
C SER A 24 -2.59 -0.57 -32.69
N GLY A 25 -2.72 -1.80 -33.20
CA GLY A 25 -2.53 -3.02 -32.39
C GLY A 25 -1.16 -3.06 -31.69
N GLY A 26 -0.15 -2.38 -32.24
CA GLY A 26 1.16 -2.20 -31.59
C GLY A 26 1.11 -1.34 -30.33
N ILE A 27 0.28 -0.28 -30.31
CA ILE A 27 0.08 0.58 -29.12
C ILE A 27 -0.67 -0.20 -28.03
N ILE A 28 -1.65 -1.03 -28.42
CA ILE A 28 -2.40 -1.88 -27.48
C ILE A 28 -1.46 -2.92 -26.84
N ALA A 29 -0.62 -3.57 -27.63
CA ALA A 29 0.36 -4.54 -27.10
C ALA A 29 1.36 -3.87 -26.14
N LEU A 30 1.91 -2.70 -26.51
CA LEU A 30 2.80 -1.91 -25.65
C LEU A 30 2.13 -1.53 -24.32
N LEU A 31 0.86 -1.12 -24.39
CA LEU A 31 0.06 -0.69 -23.24
C LEU A 31 -0.20 -1.85 -22.27
N VAL A 32 -0.50 -3.04 -22.77
CA VAL A 32 -0.67 -4.25 -21.95
C VAL A 32 0.65 -4.66 -21.28
N ILE A 33 1.76 -4.63 -22.02
CA ILE A 33 3.10 -4.94 -21.48
C ILE A 33 3.48 -3.94 -20.39
N MET A 34 3.25 -2.65 -20.62
CA MET A 34 3.49 -1.60 -19.64
C MET A 34 2.62 -1.80 -18.39
N ALA A 35 1.32 -2.11 -18.54
CA ALA A 35 0.44 -2.37 -17.40
C ALA A 35 0.91 -3.56 -16.56
N LEU A 36 1.31 -4.66 -17.21
CA LEU A 36 1.89 -5.83 -16.52
C LEU A 36 3.21 -5.47 -15.81
N GLY A 37 4.06 -4.66 -16.46
CA GLY A 37 5.31 -4.18 -15.87
C GLY A 37 5.08 -3.33 -14.62
N VAL A 38 4.11 -2.41 -14.66
CA VAL A 38 3.71 -1.60 -13.50
C VAL A 38 3.15 -2.47 -12.38
N VAL A 39 2.29 -3.45 -12.70
CA VAL A 39 1.77 -4.41 -11.69
C VAL A 39 2.90 -5.20 -11.05
N ALA A 40 3.82 -5.76 -11.85
CA ALA A 40 4.96 -6.51 -11.33
C ALA A 40 5.85 -5.63 -10.43
N PHE A 41 6.07 -4.38 -10.82
CA PHE A 41 6.81 -3.40 -10.03
C PHE A 41 6.11 -3.09 -8.70
N ILE A 42 4.79 -2.86 -8.71
CA ILE A 42 4.00 -2.63 -7.48
C ILE A 42 4.09 -3.85 -6.57
N VAL A 43 3.89 -5.07 -7.09
CA VAL A 43 3.97 -6.31 -6.29
C VAL A 43 5.37 -6.49 -5.68
N PHE A 44 6.43 -6.19 -6.43
CA PHE A 44 7.79 -6.26 -5.93
C PHE A 44 8.03 -5.30 -4.76
N ILE A 45 7.57 -4.05 -4.89
CA ILE A 45 7.71 -3.04 -3.85
C ILE A 45 6.83 -3.36 -2.63
N GLU A 46 5.58 -3.76 -2.81
CA GLU A 46 4.67 -4.12 -1.71
C GLU A 46 5.12 -5.38 -0.95
N ARG A 47 5.81 -6.32 -1.61
CA ARG A 47 6.45 -7.47 -0.94
C ARG A 47 7.77 -7.11 -0.25
N SER A 48 8.33 -5.94 -0.52
CA SER A 48 9.59 -5.52 0.07
C SER A 48 9.41 -5.15 1.54
N GLN A 49 10.16 -5.84 2.39
CA GLN A 49 10.15 -5.64 3.84
C GLN A 49 11.57 -5.48 4.36
N ARG A 50 11.74 -4.51 5.25
CA ARG A 50 12.97 -4.37 6.04
C ARG A 50 12.83 -5.23 7.29
N ARG A 51 13.66 -6.27 7.39
CA ARG A 51 13.69 -7.17 8.55
C ARG A 51 14.60 -6.59 9.63
N ILE A 52 14.04 -6.20 10.78
CA ILE A 52 14.82 -5.83 11.96
C ILE A 52 14.96 -7.06 12.84
N VAL A 53 16.20 -7.51 13.06
CA VAL A 53 16.46 -8.69 13.91
C VAL A 53 16.23 -8.32 15.37
N VAL A 54 15.42 -9.13 16.05
CA VAL A 54 15.14 -9.04 17.48
C VAL A 54 15.66 -10.32 18.13
N GLN A 55 16.38 -10.16 19.23
CA GLN A 55 16.84 -11.29 20.02
C GLN A 55 16.03 -11.39 21.30
N TYR A 56 15.62 -12.62 21.62
CA TYR A 56 15.06 -12.95 22.91
C TYR A 56 16.17 -13.64 23.72
N PRO A 57 16.57 -13.09 24.88
CA PRO A 57 17.65 -13.64 25.68
C PRO A 57 17.29 -15.06 26.12
N LYS A 58 18.28 -15.96 26.06
CA LYS A 58 18.15 -17.34 26.51
C LYS A 58 17.82 -17.33 28.00
N ARG A 59 16.72 -17.97 28.40
CA ARG A 59 16.43 -18.19 29.82
C ARG A 59 16.90 -19.61 30.16
N GLN A 60 17.84 -19.70 31.09
CA GLN A 60 18.24 -20.98 31.63
C GLN A 60 17.18 -21.40 32.66
N VAL A 61 16.49 -22.50 32.37
CA VAL A 61 15.55 -23.14 33.30
C VAL A 61 16.15 -24.49 33.68
N GLY A 62 16.73 -24.56 34.89
CA GLY A 62 17.47 -25.74 35.36
C GLY A 62 18.82 -25.94 34.63
N ARG A 63 19.12 -27.19 34.21
CA ARG A 63 20.36 -27.55 33.46
C ARG A 63 20.23 -27.43 31.94
N ARG A 64 19.08 -26.99 31.42
CA ARG A 64 18.86 -26.86 29.96
C ARG A 64 18.67 -25.39 29.60
N MET A 65 19.43 -24.92 28.61
CA MET A 65 19.17 -23.63 27.98
C MET A 65 17.93 -23.76 27.10
N PHE A 66 16.90 -22.96 27.40
CA PHE A 66 15.73 -22.79 26.54
C PHE A 66 15.76 -21.38 25.93
N GLY A 67 15.44 -21.31 24.65
CA GLY A 67 15.33 -20.05 23.92
C GLY A 67 16.64 -19.58 23.26
N GLY A 68 16.59 -18.37 22.70
CA GLY A 68 17.65 -17.77 21.89
C GLY A 68 17.42 -17.85 20.39
N GLU A 69 16.20 -18.11 19.94
CA GLU A 69 15.87 -17.90 18.53
C GLU A 69 15.86 -16.40 18.23
N SER A 70 16.64 -16.02 17.22
CA SER A 70 16.52 -14.72 16.58
C SER A 70 15.19 -14.66 15.86
N SER A 71 14.33 -13.74 16.26
CA SER A 71 13.16 -13.38 15.49
C SER A 71 13.47 -12.15 14.65
N HIS A 72 12.58 -11.81 13.73
CA HIS A 72 12.64 -10.56 13.01
C HIS A 72 11.30 -9.86 13.12
N LEU A 73 11.34 -8.55 13.37
CA LEU A 73 10.19 -7.66 13.23
C LEU A 73 10.18 -7.17 11.78
N PRO A 74 9.25 -7.63 10.92
CA PRO A 74 9.16 -7.15 9.56
C PRO A 74 8.52 -5.76 9.54
N LEU A 75 9.23 -4.78 8.98
CA LEU A 75 8.67 -3.47 8.63
C LEU A 75 8.47 -3.43 7.12
N LYS A 76 7.22 -3.37 6.68
CA LYS A 76 6.90 -3.17 5.25
C LYS A 76 7.34 -1.77 4.81
N LEU A 77 7.72 -1.61 3.54
CA LEU A 77 8.03 -0.30 2.97
C LEU A 77 6.83 0.65 3.06
N ASN A 78 5.63 0.11 2.82
CA ASN A 78 4.38 0.81 2.89
C ASN A 78 3.49 0.22 3.99
N THR A 79 3.57 0.77 5.20
CA THR A 79 2.66 0.39 6.30
C THR A 79 1.25 0.96 6.10
N ALA A 80 1.12 2.01 5.27
CA ALA A 80 -0.15 2.70 5.02
C ALA A 80 -1.03 2.02 3.96
N GLY A 81 -0.46 1.10 3.17
CA GLY A 81 -1.15 0.46 2.06
C GLY A 81 -1.64 1.48 1.02
N VAL A 82 -2.87 1.30 0.53
CA VAL A 82 -3.46 2.15 -0.52
C VAL A 82 -4.29 3.30 0.02
N ILE A 83 -4.41 3.40 1.34
CA ILE A 83 -5.30 4.38 1.97
C ILE A 83 -4.90 5.83 1.63
N PRO A 84 -3.61 6.22 1.63
CA PRO A 84 -3.24 7.60 1.31
C PRO A 84 -3.60 8.05 -0.12
N PRO A 85 -3.33 7.29 -1.19
CA PRO A 85 -3.80 7.64 -2.54
C PRO A 85 -5.32 7.73 -2.67
N ILE A 86 -6.08 6.93 -1.92
CA ILE A 86 -7.55 6.98 -1.91
C ILE A 86 -8.02 8.29 -1.27
N PHE A 87 -7.48 8.68 -0.11
CA PHE A 87 -7.84 9.94 0.54
C PHE A 87 -7.44 11.16 -0.29
N ALA A 88 -6.26 11.12 -0.91
CA ALA A 88 -5.84 12.18 -1.81
C ALA A 88 -6.79 12.34 -3.00
N SER A 89 -7.23 11.22 -3.60
CA SER A 89 -8.14 11.28 -4.75
C SER A 89 -9.56 11.70 -4.35
N SER A 90 -10.09 11.27 -3.19
CA SER A 90 -11.42 11.65 -2.73
C SER A 90 -11.53 13.12 -2.33
N ILE A 91 -10.49 13.67 -1.68
CA ILE A 91 -10.43 15.09 -1.33
C ILE A 91 -10.37 15.99 -2.56
N LEU A 92 -9.68 15.59 -3.62
CA LEU A 92 -9.62 16.37 -4.85
C LEU A 92 -10.88 16.23 -5.71
N LEU A 93 -11.57 15.09 -5.65
CA LEU A 93 -12.81 14.86 -6.38
C LEU A 93 -13.98 15.69 -5.83
N LEU A 94 -14.04 15.91 -4.52
CA LEU A 94 -15.15 16.60 -3.85
C LEU A 94 -15.37 18.05 -4.33
N PRO A 95 -14.34 18.92 -4.38
CA PRO A 95 -14.48 20.26 -4.96
C PRO A 95 -14.85 20.19 -6.44
N MET A 96 -14.23 19.26 -7.18
CA MET A 96 -14.48 19.13 -8.62
C MET A 96 -15.92 18.74 -8.94
N THR A 97 -16.53 17.82 -8.18
CA THR A 97 -17.95 17.49 -8.35
C THR A 97 -18.85 18.62 -7.93
N ALA A 98 -18.55 19.32 -6.83
CA ALA A 98 -19.32 20.49 -6.40
C ALA A 98 -19.31 21.61 -7.44
N ILE A 99 -18.16 21.85 -8.08
CA ILE A 99 -18.04 22.84 -9.15
C ILE A 99 -18.73 22.35 -10.44
N SER A 100 -18.58 21.07 -10.80
CA SER A 100 -19.25 20.52 -12.00
C SER A 100 -20.76 20.43 -11.85
N MET A 101 -21.31 20.28 -10.65
CA MET A 101 -22.75 20.33 -10.40
C MET A 101 -23.30 21.76 -10.47
N ASN A 102 -22.44 22.77 -10.29
CA ASN A 102 -22.77 24.20 -10.40
C ASN A 102 -22.44 24.78 -11.78
N SER A 103 -22.13 23.93 -12.79
CA SER A 103 -21.72 24.33 -14.14
C SER A 103 -22.87 25.02 -14.90
N GLY A 104 -23.07 26.31 -14.60
CA GLY A 104 -24.05 27.18 -15.24
C GLY A 104 -24.57 28.34 -14.38
N GLN A 105 -24.38 28.34 -13.05
CA GLN A 105 -24.93 29.39 -12.16
C GLN A 105 -23.91 29.97 -11.14
N GLY A 106 -22.66 29.51 -11.14
CA GLY A 106 -21.61 30.03 -10.26
C GLY A 106 -20.86 31.24 -10.83
N PRO A 107 -20.28 32.11 -9.99
CA PRO A 107 -19.42 33.22 -10.41
C PRO A 107 -18.18 32.74 -11.18
N GLY A 108 -17.71 33.51 -12.17
CA GLY A 108 -16.67 33.10 -13.15
C GLY A 108 -15.32 32.64 -12.58
N TRP A 109 -14.97 33.05 -11.36
CA TRP A 109 -13.79 32.52 -10.67
C TRP A 109 -13.92 31.02 -10.33
N LEU A 110 -15.15 30.53 -10.18
CA LEU A 110 -15.44 29.13 -9.88
C LEU A 110 -15.15 28.25 -11.10
N SER A 111 -15.48 28.71 -12.31
CA SER A 111 -15.13 28.04 -13.57
C SER A 111 -13.63 28.09 -13.86
N ASP A 112 -12.96 29.20 -13.51
CA ASP A 112 -11.50 29.31 -13.66
C ASP A 112 -10.80 28.32 -12.72
N VAL A 113 -11.23 28.22 -11.46
CA VAL A 113 -10.72 27.23 -10.50
C VAL A 113 -11.03 25.80 -10.97
N ALA A 114 -12.21 25.53 -11.53
CA ALA A 114 -12.55 24.21 -12.10
C ALA A 114 -11.62 23.83 -13.25
N SER A 115 -11.29 24.80 -14.11
CA SER A 115 -10.42 24.56 -15.24
C SER A 115 -9.02 24.21 -14.75
N ILE A 116 -8.50 24.94 -13.77
CA ILE A 116 -7.15 24.78 -13.22
C ILE A 116 -7.02 23.49 -12.38
N LEU A 117 -8.08 23.07 -11.69
CA LEU A 117 -8.14 21.80 -10.93
C LEU A 117 -8.61 20.61 -11.79
N GLY A 118 -8.81 20.80 -13.09
CA GLY A 118 -9.16 19.73 -14.02
C GLY A 118 -8.13 18.60 -14.04
N ARG A 119 -8.60 17.35 -14.20
CA ARG A 119 -7.71 16.21 -14.43
C ARG A 119 -6.83 16.46 -15.65
N GLY A 120 -5.56 16.12 -15.55
CA GLY A 120 -4.56 16.36 -16.61
C GLY A 120 -3.83 17.71 -16.53
N GLN A 121 -4.27 18.64 -15.68
CA GLN A 121 -3.54 19.90 -15.44
C GLN A 121 -2.32 19.70 -14.52
N PRO A 122 -1.22 20.46 -14.73
CA PRO A 122 -0.03 20.38 -13.89
C PRO A 122 -0.31 20.72 -12.42
N LEU A 123 -1.23 21.67 -12.16
CA LEU A 123 -1.58 22.05 -10.79
C LEU A 123 -2.30 20.92 -10.05
N TYR A 124 -3.25 20.26 -10.72
CA TYR A 124 -3.93 19.08 -10.17
C TYR A 124 -2.92 17.97 -9.82
N MET A 125 -1.98 17.68 -10.72
CA MET A 125 -0.93 16.67 -10.48
C MET A 125 -0.05 17.04 -9.29
N PHE A 126 0.35 18.31 -9.16
CA PHE A 126 1.16 18.77 -8.04
C PHE A 126 0.40 18.68 -6.71
N MET A 127 -0.84 19.16 -6.65
CA MET A 127 -1.68 19.04 -5.46
C MET A 127 -1.94 17.58 -5.08
N TYR A 128 -2.14 16.73 -6.08
CA TYR A 128 -2.33 15.30 -5.89
C TYR A 128 -1.08 14.62 -5.33
N ALA A 129 0.10 14.93 -5.87
CA ALA A 129 1.37 14.45 -5.35
C ALA A 129 1.61 14.89 -3.90
N ALA A 130 1.40 16.18 -3.60
CA ALA A 130 1.56 16.74 -2.27
C ALA A 130 0.58 16.08 -1.27
N ALA A 131 -0.67 15.87 -1.68
CA ALA A 131 -1.67 15.19 -0.85
C ALA A 131 -1.28 13.73 -0.57
N ILE A 132 -0.80 12.97 -1.57
CA ILE A 132 -0.31 11.60 -1.36
C ILE A 132 0.80 11.59 -0.32
N ILE A 133 1.83 12.41 -0.51
CA ILE A 133 2.99 12.47 0.39
C ILE A 133 2.52 12.80 1.82
N PHE A 134 1.70 13.85 1.97
CA PHE A 134 1.16 14.26 3.26
C PHE A 134 0.38 13.14 3.95
N PHE A 135 -0.58 12.51 3.25
CA PHE A 135 -1.38 11.44 3.82
C PHE A 135 -0.56 10.18 4.11
N THR A 136 0.49 9.90 3.34
CA THR A 136 1.38 8.77 3.61
C THR A 136 2.12 8.97 4.94
N PHE A 137 2.70 10.14 5.18
CA PHE A 137 3.35 10.45 6.46
C PHE A 137 2.36 10.47 7.63
N PHE A 138 1.23 11.15 7.45
CA PHE A 138 0.20 11.27 8.46
C PHE A 138 -0.33 9.90 8.88
N TYR A 139 -0.76 9.08 7.92
CA TYR A 139 -1.35 7.78 8.20
C TYR A 139 -0.32 6.79 8.79
N THR A 140 0.91 6.75 8.30
CA THR A 140 1.95 5.89 8.88
C THR A 140 2.21 6.23 10.35
N SER A 141 2.24 7.52 10.72
CA SER A 141 2.45 7.95 12.11
C SER A 141 1.29 7.60 13.04
N VAL A 142 0.06 7.57 12.52
CA VAL A 142 -1.14 7.23 13.31
C VAL A 142 -1.26 5.73 13.53
N VAL A 143 -0.95 4.92 12.52
CA VAL A 143 -1.10 3.45 12.61
C VAL A 143 0.07 2.80 13.34
N PHE A 144 1.29 3.26 13.11
CA PHE A 144 2.48 2.66 13.69
C PHE A 144 3.05 3.56 14.78
N ASN A 145 2.78 3.24 16.05
CA ASN A 145 3.42 3.91 17.18
C ASN A 145 4.75 3.21 17.55
N PRO A 146 5.92 3.84 17.31
CA PRO A 146 7.22 3.25 17.63
C PRO A 146 7.43 3.07 19.14
N ALA A 147 6.83 3.93 19.97
CA ALA A 147 6.94 3.85 21.42
C ALA A 147 6.24 2.61 21.97
N ASP A 148 4.99 2.39 21.55
CA ASP A 148 4.21 1.21 21.98
C ASP A 148 4.85 -0.09 21.47
N THR A 149 5.37 -0.08 20.24
CA THR A 149 6.05 -1.25 19.67
C THR A 149 7.33 -1.58 20.45
N ALA A 150 8.12 -0.57 20.83
CA ALA A 150 9.32 -0.75 21.64
C ALA A 150 9.00 -1.24 23.05
N ASP A 151 7.94 -0.73 23.67
CA ASP A 151 7.50 -1.17 25.00
C ASP A 151 6.94 -2.59 24.97
N ASN A 152 6.20 -2.97 23.93
CA ASN A 152 5.77 -4.35 23.71
C ASN A 152 6.96 -5.29 23.50
N LEU A 153 7.99 -4.86 22.76
CA LEU A 153 9.23 -5.61 22.59
C LEU A 153 9.90 -5.88 23.94
N LYS A 154 10.02 -4.82 24.76
CA LYS A 154 10.59 -4.88 26.10
C LYS A 154 9.77 -5.79 27.04
N LYS A 155 8.43 -5.69 27.03
CA LYS A 155 7.53 -6.53 27.83
C LYS A 155 7.64 -8.00 27.45
N ASN A 156 7.79 -8.29 26.16
CA ASN A 156 7.99 -9.65 25.64
C ASN A 156 9.44 -10.16 25.84
N GLY A 157 10.31 -9.38 26.50
CA GLY A 157 11.71 -9.73 26.74
C GLY A 157 12.59 -9.68 25.49
N GLY A 158 12.10 -9.16 24.37
CA GLY A 158 12.87 -8.97 23.15
C GLY A 158 13.66 -7.67 23.19
N PHE A 159 14.82 -7.65 22.54
CA PHE A 159 15.58 -6.42 22.31
C PHE A 159 16.24 -6.43 20.93
N VAL A 160 16.48 -5.24 20.40
CA VAL A 160 17.24 -5.07 19.17
C VAL A 160 18.74 -5.07 19.53
N PRO A 161 19.56 -5.96 18.96
CA PRO A 161 20.98 -6.01 19.26
C PRO A 161 21.67 -4.66 19.05
N GLY A 162 22.47 -4.22 20.02
CA GLY A 162 23.20 -2.94 19.97
C GLY A 162 22.41 -1.72 20.46
N ILE A 163 21.12 -1.85 20.81
CA ILE A 163 20.28 -0.72 21.26
C ILE A 163 19.65 -1.05 22.60
N ARG A 164 19.76 -0.12 23.56
CA ARG A 164 19.17 -0.29 24.90
C ARG A 164 17.62 -0.30 24.81
N PRO A 165 16.93 -1.29 25.42
CA PRO A 165 15.46 -1.38 25.38
C PRO A 165 14.75 -0.16 25.95
N GLY A 166 13.63 0.24 25.33
CA GLY A 166 12.80 1.37 25.73
C GLY A 166 12.96 2.55 24.77
N LYS A 167 13.22 3.76 25.30
CA LYS A 167 13.27 5.01 24.50
C LYS A 167 14.25 4.96 23.32
N ASN A 168 15.41 4.33 23.48
CA ASN A 168 16.40 4.23 22.39
C ASN A 168 15.92 3.28 21.28
N THR A 169 15.21 2.21 21.62
CA THR A 169 14.57 1.33 20.63
C THR A 169 13.46 2.06 19.88
N ALA A 170 12.63 2.85 20.58
CA ALA A 170 11.59 3.65 19.96
C ALA A 170 12.18 4.67 18.97
N ALA A 171 13.23 5.41 19.37
CA ALA A 171 13.91 6.37 18.50
C ALA A 171 14.54 5.70 17.27
N TYR A 172 15.10 4.48 17.42
CA TYR A 172 15.62 3.73 16.29
C TYR A 172 14.52 3.26 15.33
N LEU A 173 13.41 2.73 15.87
CA LEU A 173 12.27 2.31 15.06
C LEU A 173 11.69 3.50 14.29
N ASP A 174 11.53 4.65 14.95
CA ASP A 174 11.06 5.89 14.34
C ASP A 174 11.99 6.33 13.19
N TYR A 175 13.29 6.43 13.43
CA TYR A 175 14.28 6.75 12.41
C TYR A 175 14.24 5.82 11.19
N VAL A 176 14.04 4.51 11.43
CA VAL A 176 13.91 3.52 10.37
C VAL A 176 12.61 3.71 9.60
N LEU A 177 11.49 3.92 10.30
CA LEU A 177 10.17 4.11 9.70
C LEU A 177 10.14 5.37 8.85
N THR A 178 10.60 6.51 9.35
CA THR A 178 10.60 7.76 8.57
C THR A 178 11.32 7.58 7.24
N ARG A 179 12.49 6.93 7.23
CA ARG A 179 13.25 6.67 5.98
C ARG A 179 12.53 5.71 5.04
N LEU A 180 11.90 4.67 5.57
CA LEU A 180 11.09 3.76 4.77
C LEU A 180 9.88 4.49 4.17
N THR A 181 9.20 5.32 4.96
CA THR A 181 8.05 6.13 4.56
C THR A 181 8.42 7.15 3.49
N VAL A 182 9.60 7.78 3.55
CA VAL A 182 10.09 8.67 2.47
C VAL A 182 10.16 7.91 1.14
N CYS A 183 10.80 6.73 1.13
CA CYS A 183 10.89 5.89 -0.07
C CYS A 183 9.50 5.41 -0.52
N GLY A 184 8.65 5.03 0.42
CA GLY A 184 7.27 4.58 0.18
C GLY A 184 6.41 5.68 -0.44
N ALA A 185 6.45 6.90 0.11
CA ALA A 185 5.71 8.05 -0.40
C ALA A 185 6.14 8.42 -1.82
N LEU A 186 7.45 8.38 -2.10
CA LEU A 186 7.99 8.65 -3.44
C LEU A 186 7.48 7.61 -4.44
N TYR A 187 7.53 6.32 -4.10
CA TYR A 187 6.99 5.24 -4.96
C TYR A 187 5.48 5.40 -5.20
N LEU A 188 4.68 5.61 -4.13
CA LEU A 188 3.23 5.76 -4.23
C LEU A 188 2.85 6.94 -5.12
N THR A 189 3.57 8.04 -4.98
CA THR A 189 3.37 9.25 -5.79
C THR A 189 3.74 9.00 -7.25
N ALA A 190 4.89 8.38 -7.52
CA ALA A 190 5.33 8.06 -8.87
C ALA A 190 4.36 7.11 -9.60
N VAL A 191 3.92 6.04 -8.93
CA VAL A 191 2.97 5.07 -9.52
C VAL A 191 1.59 5.69 -9.74
N SER A 192 1.14 6.57 -8.86
CA SER A 192 -0.16 7.23 -9.00
C SER A 192 -0.15 8.32 -10.08
N LEU A 193 0.97 9.03 -10.27
CA LEU A 193 1.12 10.08 -11.29
C LEU A 193 1.38 9.53 -12.70
N LEU A 194 2.05 8.37 -12.82
CA LEU A 194 2.49 7.85 -14.11
C LEU A 194 1.32 7.70 -15.10
N PRO A 195 0.16 7.11 -14.73
CA PRO A 195 -0.96 7.02 -15.67
C PRO A 195 -1.66 8.37 -15.91
N GLU A 196 -1.68 9.27 -14.93
CA GLU A 196 -2.26 10.61 -15.10
C GLU A 196 -1.48 11.40 -16.17
N LEU A 197 -0.15 11.27 -16.18
CA LEU A 197 0.73 11.86 -17.19
C LEU A 197 0.50 11.25 -18.58
N LEU A 198 0.30 9.93 -18.65
CA LEU A 198 0.03 9.24 -19.92
C LEU A 198 -1.32 9.65 -20.52
N ILE A 199 -2.35 9.77 -19.68
CA ILE A 199 -3.69 10.21 -20.13
C ILE A 199 -3.63 11.67 -20.63
N SER A 200 -2.90 12.55 -19.93
CA SER A 200 -2.76 13.96 -20.31
C SER A 200 -2.01 14.14 -21.64
N GLN A 201 -0.91 13.42 -21.87
CA GLN A 201 -0.06 13.60 -23.06
C GLN A 201 -0.51 12.79 -24.29
N TYR A 202 -1.05 11.59 -24.10
CA TYR A 202 -1.37 10.69 -25.21
C TYR A 202 -2.87 10.55 -25.49
N ALA A 203 -3.75 11.19 -24.70
CA ALA A 203 -5.20 11.16 -24.83
C ALA A 203 -5.82 9.75 -24.99
N VAL A 204 -5.08 8.71 -24.60
CA VAL A 204 -5.58 7.34 -24.59
C VAL A 204 -6.44 7.21 -23.34
N PRO A 205 -7.72 6.78 -23.45
CA PRO A 205 -8.57 6.53 -22.29
C PRO A 205 -8.05 5.30 -21.55
N PHE A 206 -7.01 5.49 -20.75
CA PHE A 206 -6.41 4.46 -19.92
C PHE A 206 -7.31 4.29 -18.70
N TYR A 207 -8.34 3.45 -18.85
CA TYR A 207 -9.25 3.07 -17.76
C TYR A 207 -8.52 2.35 -16.60
N PHE A 208 -7.28 1.92 -16.84
CA PHE A 208 -6.34 1.45 -15.83
C PHE A 208 -5.68 2.64 -15.09
N GLY A 209 -6.45 3.52 -14.45
CA GLY A 209 -5.87 4.60 -13.63
C GLY A 209 -4.84 4.09 -12.62
N GLY A 210 -3.76 4.83 -12.38
CA GLY A 210 -2.65 4.38 -11.51
C GLY A 210 -3.10 4.04 -10.09
N THR A 211 -4.05 4.81 -9.59
CA THR A 211 -4.77 4.52 -8.34
C THR A 211 -5.58 3.24 -8.41
N SER A 212 -6.36 3.04 -9.48
CA SER A 212 -7.16 1.84 -9.68
C SER A 212 -6.30 0.57 -9.68
N LEU A 213 -5.17 0.58 -10.41
CA LEU A 213 -4.21 -0.52 -10.42
C LEU A 213 -3.61 -0.78 -9.04
N LEU A 214 -3.18 0.27 -8.34
CA LEU A 214 -2.62 0.17 -7.00
C LEU A 214 -3.64 -0.42 -6.01
N ILE A 215 -4.90 0.05 -6.05
CA ILE A 215 -6.00 -0.46 -5.22
C ILE A 215 -6.21 -1.95 -5.46
N VAL A 216 -6.29 -2.39 -6.72
CA VAL A 216 -6.52 -3.80 -7.04
C VAL A 216 -5.40 -4.67 -6.50
N VAL A 217 -4.14 -4.31 -6.76
CA VAL A 217 -2.99 -5.12 -6.35
C VAL A 217 -2.89 -5.25 -4.83
N THR A 218 -2.94 -4.13 -4.10
CA THR A 218 -2.74 -4.18 -2.65
C THR A 218 -3.92 -4.81 -1.92
N VAL A 219 -5.17 -4.54 -2.34
CA VAL A 219 -6.34 -5.18 -1.72
C VAL A 219 -6.33 -6.69 -1.96
N THR A 220 -5.95 -7.13 -3.18
CA THR A 220 -5.78 -8.56 -3.45
C THR A 220 -4.68 -9.17 -2.57
N MET A 221 -3.54 -8.49 -2.42
CA MET A 221 -2.45 -8.94 -1.53
C MET A 221 -2.87 -9.01 -0.06
N ASP A 222 -3.61 -8.01 0.44
CA ASP A 222 -4.14 -8.01 1.80
C ASP A 222 -5.14 -9.14 2.03
N THR A 223 -6.03 -9.37 1.07
CA THR A 223 -7.00 -10.47 1.13
C THR A 223 -6.30 -11.82 1.18
N VAL A 224 -5.30 -12.03 0.32
CA VAL A 224 -4.49 -13.27 0.31
C VAL A 224 -3.76 -13.44 1.63
N GLY A 225 -3.17 -12.37 2.17
CA GLY A 225 -2.48 -12.39 3.47
C GLY A 225 -3.40 -12.73 4.64
N GLN A 226 -4.62 -12.18 4.66
CA GLN A 226 -5.64 -12.50 5.67
C GLN A 226 -6.08 -13.97 5.59
N ILE A 227 -6.32 -14.47 4.38
CA ILE A 227 -6.67 -15.89 4.17
C ILE A 227 -5.55 -16.80 4.68
N GLN A 228 -4.29 -16.52 4.32
CA GLN A 228 -3.14 -17.29 4.79
C GLN A 228 -3.03 -17.28 6.32
N SER A 229 -3.27 -16.13 6.95
CA SER A 229 -3.21 -15.98 8.41
C SER A 229 -4.28 -16.82 9.11
N HIS A 230 -5.51 -16.83 8.59
CA HIS A 230 -6.59 -17.67 9.10
C HIS A 230 -6.35 -19.18 8.88
N LEU A 231 -5.78 -19.57 7.75
CA LEU A 231 -5.43 -20.96 7.46
C LEU A 231 -4.33 -21.48 8.38
N LEU A 232 -3.29 -20.67 8.63
CA LEU A 232 -2.24 -21.03 9.59
C LEU A 232 -2.83 -21.23 11.00
N ALA A 233 -3.71 -20.34 11.45
CA ALA A 233 -4.37 -20.47 12.75
C ALA A 233 -5.15 -21.79 12.89
N HIS A 234 -5.89 -22.20 11.85
CA HIS A 234 -6.61 -23.48 11.83
C HIS A 234 -5.67 -24.70 11.87
N GLN A 235 -4.52 -24.64 11.19
CA GLN A 235 -3.53 -25.72 11.22
C GLN A 235 -2.90 -25.91 12.61
N TYR A 236 -2.74 -24.84 13.40
CA TYR A 236 -2.26 -24.91 14.78
C TYR A 236 -3.27 -25.58 15.73
N GLU A 237 -4.57 -25.33 15.59
CA GLU A 237 -5.60 -26.02 16.39
C GLU A 237 -5.59 -27.54 16.17
N GLY A 238 -5.40 -27.98 14.92
CA GLY A 238 -5.32 -29.40 14.57
C GLY A 238 -4.14 -30.13 15.22
N LEU A 239 -2.98 -29.47 15.30
CA LEU A 239 -1.77 -30.03 15.94
C LEU A 239 -1.90 -30.10 17.48
N ILE A 240 -2.49 -29.09 18.11
CA ILE A 240 -2.71 -29.06 19.56
C ILE A 240 -3.71 -30.14 19.98
N LYS A 241 -4.80 -30.34 19.22
CA LYS A 241 -5.82 -31.38 19.48
C LYS A 241 -5.25 -32.79 19.34
N LYS A 242 -4.34 -33.03 18.39
CA LYS A 242 -3.67 -34.32 18.18
C LYS A 242 -2.66 -34.65 19.29
N SER A 243 -2.03 -33.64 19.91
CA SER A 243 -1.09 -33.85 21.03
C SER A 243 -1.78 -34.24 22.35
N LYS A 244 -3.00 -33.74 22.62
CA LYS A 244 -3.76 -34.07 23.84
C LYS A 244 -4.29 -35.52 23.87
N LEU A 245 -4.34 -36.21 22.74
CA LEU A 245 -4.83 -37.60 22.65
C LEU A 245 -3.80 -38.66 23.07
N ARG A 246 -2.54 -38.28 23.33
CA ARG A 246 -1.44 -39.24 23.64
C ARG A 246 -1.01 -39.20 25.11
N GLY A 247 -1.97 -38.98 26.01
CA GLY A 247 -1.68 -38.74 27.43
C GLY A 247 -2.68 -39.32 28.43
N THR A 248 -3.24 -40.52 28.19
CA THR A 248 -3.79 -41.38 29.25
C THR A 248 -3.75 -42.83 28.80
N ARG A 249 -2.71 -43.57 29.23
CA ARG A 249 -2.75 -45.00 29.59
C ARG A 249 -1.55 -45.25 30.49
N ARG A 250 -1.74 -44.93 31.77
CA ARG A 250 -1.14 -45.68 32.87
C ARG A 250 -2.21 -46.64 33.36
#